data_AF-A0A5F1ZZT6-F1
#
_entry.id   AF-A0A5F1ZZT6-F1
#
_cell.length_a   1.000
_cell.length_b   1.000
_cell.length_c   1.000
_cell.angle_alpha   90.00
_cell.angle_beta   90.00
_cell.angle_gamma   90.00
#
_symmetry.space_group_name_H-M   'P 1'
#
loop_
_entity.id
_entity.type
_entity.pdbx_description
1 polymer ?
#
loop_
_entity_poly.entity_id
_entity_poly.type
_entity_poly.pdbx_seq_one_letter_code
_entity_poly.pdbx_strand_id
1 'polypeptide(L)'
;MKSALDQNPIFLSVAREIHASASTGKILEILSNLNLEGTLGGPLLDEIRSKKDTAWDFRSIVLLVRAVQENRQSLSQTYEEAMARYSKVNTLTAKRRANEEEVRLKQTLTDYILKIESNFEKNDRADESMFKELSKFLETLESADKLSEANIGSLNLSPKAVSSVTPILEKYEENLQEYTKLKPVLGRLIRIADYIIEDAES
;
A
#
# COMPACT_ATOMS: atom_id res chain seq x y z
N MET A 1 -19.83 -14.11 4.02
CA MET A 1 -18.45 -14.32 3.52
C MET A 1 -18.53 -14.44 2.02
N LYS A 2 -17.68 -13.71 1.27
CA LYS A 2 -17.65 -13.76 -0.19
C LYS A 2 -16.55 -14.73 -0.60
N SER A 3 -16.89 -15.80 -1.32
CA SER A 3 -15.89 -16.75 -1.81
C SER A 3 -14.84 -16.06 -2.70
N ALA A 4 -13.68 -16.69 -2.91
CA ALA A 4 -12.69 -16.21 -3.86
C ALA A 4 -13.26 -16.03 -5.29
N LEU A 5 -14.32 -16.74 -5.66
CA LEU A 5 -15.02 -16.58 -6.95
C LEU A 5 -15.95 -15.36 -6.95
N ASP A 6 -16.51 -14.99 -5.80
CA ASP A 6 -17.43 -13.85 -5.66
C ASP A 6 -16.73 -12.50 -5.85
N GLN A 7 -15.39 -12.50 -5.86
CA GLN A 7 -14.55 -11.32 -6.11
C GLN A 7 -14.10 -11.21 -7.58
N ASN A 8 -14.38 -12.21 -8.44
CA ASN A 8 -14.06 -12.18 -9.88
C ASN A 8 -14.59 -10.94 -10.62
N PRO A 9 -15.80 -10.40 -10.32
CA PRO A 9 -16.25 -9.15 -10.93
C PRO A 9 -15.29 -7.98 -10.68
N ILE A 10 -14.69 -7.92 -9.49
CA ILE A 10 -13.75 -6.84 -9.12
C ILE A 10 -12.44 -7.02 -9.87
N PHE A 11 -11.88 -8.24 -9.90
CA PHE A 11 -10.67 -8.53 -10.68
C PHE A 11 -10.85 -8.22 -12.18
N LEU A 12 -12.01 -8.54 -12.75
CA LEU A 12 -12.34 -8.23 -14.13
C LEU A 12 -12.41 -6.71 -14.35
N SER A 13 -13.03 -5.97 -13.43
CA SER A 13 -13.10 -4.50 -13.49
C SER A 13 -11.69 -3.89 -13.44
N VAL A 14 -10.81 -4.39 -12.57
CA VAL A 14 -9.42 -3.96 -12.48
C VAL A 14 -8.69 -4.21 -13.79
N ALA A 15 -8.79 -5.43 -14.36
CA ALA A 15 -8.14 -5.76 -15.62
C ALA A 15 -8.60 -4.83 -16.76
N ARG A 16 -9.91 -4.53 -16.84
CA ARG A 16 -10.47 -3.63 -17.85
C ARG A 16 -9.96 -2.21 -17.70
N GLU A 17 -9.86 -1.70 -16.48
CA GLU A 17 -9.40 -0.34 -16.22
C GLU A 17 -7.89 -0.18 -16.44
N ILE A 18 -7.10 -1.20 -16.10
CA ILE A 18 -5.69 -1.27 -16.48
C ILE A 18 -5.55 -1.25 -18.00
N HIS A 19 -6.30 -2.11 -18.72
CA HIS A 19 -6.26 -2.19 -20.18
C HIS A 19 -6.72 -0.90 -20.86
N ALA A 20 -7.69 -0.20 -20.27
CA ALA A 20 -8.14 1.11 -20.73
C ALA A 20 -7.13 2.24 -20.44
N SER A 21 -5.95 1.95 -19.90
CA SER A 21 -4.94 2.93 -19.50
C SER A 21 -5.50 4.00 -18.55
N ALA A 22 -6.37 3.59 -17.62
CA ALA A 22 -6.92 4.48 -16.62
C ALA A 22 -5.84 5.02 -15.67
N SER A 23 -6.16 6.09 -14.95
CA SER A 23 -5.26 6.61 -13.93
C SER A 23 -5.06 5.60 -12.80
N THR A 24 -3.84 5.59 -12.23
CA THR A 24 -3.49 4.78 -11.04
C THR A 24 -4.52 4.94 -9.92
N GLY A 25 -4.98 6.17 -9.68
CA GLY A 25 -5.99 6.45 -8.66
C GLY A 25 -7.32 5.72 -8.89
N LYS A 26 -7.82 5.67 -10.12
CA LYS A 26 -9.08 4.97 -10.45
C LYS A 26 -8.94 3.46 -10.30
N ILE A 27 -7.78 2.90 -10.67
CA ILE A 27 -7.49 1.47 -10.48
C ILE A 27 -7.45 1.15 -8.98
N LEU A 28 -6.75 1.95 -8.18
CA LEU A 28 -6.66 1.82 -6.73
C LEU A 28 -8.01 1.98 -6.02
N GLU A 29 -8.90 2.83 -6.52
CA GLU A 29 -10.27 2.98 -6.01
C GLU A 29 -11.06 1.68 -6.17
N ILE A 30 -10.99 1.04 -7.34
CA ILE A 30 -11.67 -0.24 -7.58
C ILE A 30 -11.05 -1.34 -6.71
N LEU A 31 -9.72 -1.37 -6.60
CA LEU A 31 -9.00 -2.31 -5.76
C LEU A 31 -9.43 -2.23 -4.30
N SER A 32 -9.77 -1.04 -3.80
CA SER A 32 -10.20 -0.86 -2.41
C SER A 32 -11.44 -1.70 -2.03
N ASN A 33 -12.22 -2.14 -3.02
CA ASN A 33 -13.39 -3.01 -2.83
C ASN A 33 -13.03 -4.50 -2.70
N LEU A 34 -11.78 -4.90 -2.99
CA LEU A 34 -11.31 -6.26 -2.78
C LEU A 34 -11.16 -6.53 -1.28
N ASN A 35 -11.75 -7.62 -0.83
CA ASN A 35 -11.58 -8.15 0.50
C ASN A 35 -10.35 -9.06 0.53
N LEU A 36 -9.39 -8.73 1.40
CA LEU A 36 -8.17 -9.51 1.58
C LEU A 36 -8.36 -10.72 2.51
N GLU A 37 -9.48 -10.86 3.22
CA GLU A 37 -9.77 -12.01 4.12
C GLU A 37 -8.63 -12.36 5.11
N GLY A 38 -7.84 -11.38 5.53
CA GLY A 38 -6.68 -11.60 6.40
C GLY A 38 -5.38 -11.98 5.68
N THR A 39 -5.37 -11.93 4.35
CA THR A 39 -4.15 -12.06 3.53
C THR A 39 -3.23 -10.89 3.80
N LEU A 40 -2.09 -11.18 4.45
CA LEU A 40 -1.04 -10.21 4.70
C LEU A 40 -0.10 -10.13 3.49
N GLY A 41 0.38 -8.93 3.19
CA GLY A 41 1.23 -8.69 2.01
C GLY A 41 2.52 -9.52 1.98
N GLY A 42 3.15 -9.77 3.14
CA GLY A 42 4.37 -10.59 3.25
C GLY A 42 4.14 -12.06 2.83
N PRO A 43 3.23 -12.80 3.48
CA PRO A 43 2.87 -14.17 3.07
C PRO A 43 2.46 -14.29 1.59
N LEU A 44 1.77 -13.28 1.05
CA LEU A 44 1.38 -13.28 -0.36
C LEU A 44 2.58 -13.11 -1.31
N LEU A 45 3.58 -12.29 -0.94
CA LEU A 45 4.85 -12.21 -1.66
C LEU A 45 5.58 -13.55 -1.68
N ASP A 46 5.65 -14.23 -0.54
CA ASP A 46 6.31 -15.53 -0.41
C ASP A 46 5.59 -16.59 -1.26
N GLU A 47 4.24 -16.59 -1.25
CA GLU A 47 3.44 -17.47 -2.09
C GLU A 47 3.74 -17.24 -3.58
N ILE A 48 3.71 -15.99 -4.04
CA ILE A 48 4.00 -15.64 -5.44
C ILE A 48 5.40 -16.11 -5.83
N ARG A 49 6.41 -15.85 -5.00
CA ARG A 49 7.80 -16.26 -5.27
C ARG A 49 8.03 -17.76 -5.26
N SER A 50 7.22 -18.50 -4.49
CA SER A 50 7.30 -19.97 -4.45
C SER A 50 6.78 -20.63 -5.74
N LYS A 51 5.96 -19.91 -6.51
CA LYS A 51 5.45 -20.37 -7.81
C LYS A 51 6.56 -20.27 -8.85
N LYS A 52 6.62 -21.26 -9.75
CA LYS A 52 7.45 -21.17 -10.96
C LYS A 52 7.04 -19.93 -11.77
N ASP A 53 7.96 -19.32 -12.49
CA ASP A 53 7.73 -18.09 -13.29
C ASP A 53 6.59 -18.20 -14.32
N THR A 54 6.13 -19.41 -14.65
CA THR A 54 5.01 -19.65 -15.57
C THR A 54 3.66 -19.79 -14.85
N ALA A 55 3.65 -19.75 -13.53
CA ALA A 55 2.48 -20.00 -12.68
C ALA A 55 2.02 -18.76 -11.90
N TRP A 56 2.64 -17.60 -12.15
CA TRP A 56 2.18 -16.34 -11.56
C TRP A 56 0.86 -15.94 -12.22
N ASP A 57 -0.17 -15.80 -11.40
CA ASP A 57 -1.50 -15.43 -11.84
C ASP A 57 -1.79 -13.95 -11.56
N PHE A 58 -2.58 -13.35 -12.45
CA PHE A 58 -2.96 -11.93 -12.39
C PHE A 58 -3.61 -11.58 -11.05
N ARG A 59 -4.43 -12.47 -10.50
CA ARG A 59 -5.13 -12.22 -9.24
C ARG A 59 -4.17 -12.08 -8.07
N SER A 60 -3.16 -12.93 -7.97
CA SER A 60 -2.15 -12.86 -6.92
C SER A 60 -1.40 -11.53 -6.98
N ILE A 61 -1.02 -11.07 -8.18
CA ILE A 61 -0.36 -9.76 -8.35
C ILE A 61 -1.30 -8.63 -7.91
N VAL A 62 -2.56 -8.66 -8.35
CA VAL A 62 -3.55 -7.65 -7.98
C VAL A 62 -3.84 -7.64 -6.47
N LEU A 63 -3.94 -8.81 -5.85
CA LEU A 63 -4.10 -8.95 -4.39
C LEU A 63 -2.90 -8.36 -3.65
N LEU A 64 -1.69 -8.52 -4.18
CA LEU A 64 -0.49 -7.94 -3.59
C LEU A 64 -0.54 -6.42 -3.63
N VAL A 65 -0.91 -5.82 -4.78
CA VAL A 65 -1.08 -4.36 -4.88
C VAL A 65 -2.09 -3.88 -3.83
N ARG A 66 -3.23 -4.58 -3.69
CA ARG A 66 -4.23 -4.25 -2.66
C ARG A 66 -3.69 -4.38 -1.23
N ALA A 67 -2.92 -5.42 -0.94
CA ALA A 67 -2.32 -5.61 0.39
C ALA A 67 -1.32 -4.49 0.74
N VAL A 68 -0.51 -4.06 -0.23
CA VAL A 68 0.40 -2.91 -0.07
C VAL A 68 -0.40 -1.62 0.16
N GLN A 69 -1.44 -1.40 -0.63
CA GLN A 69 -2.33 -0.24 -0.51
C GLN A 69 -2.98 -0.18 0.88
N GLU A 70 -3.48 -1.30 1.41
CA GLU A 70 -4.09 -1.35 2.74
C GLU A 70 -3.07 -1.01 3.85
N ASN A 71 -1.85 -1.53 3.75
CA ASN A 71 -0.78 -1.20 4.70
C ASN A 71 -0.40 0.29 4.63
N ARG A 72 -0.31 0.86 3.43
CA ARG A 72 -0.10 2.29 3.23
C ARG A 72 -1.23 3.12 3.85
N GLN A 73 -2.50 2.76 3.59
CA GLN A 73 -3.66 3.45 4.16
C GLN A 73 -3.60 3.43 5.70
N SER A 74 -3.26 2.28 6.28
CA SER A 74 -3.13 2.14 7.73
C SER A 74 -1.99 3.00 8.30
N LEU A 75 -0.85 3.08 7.61
CA LEU A 75 0.24 3.96 7.99
C LEU A 75 -0.16 5.44 7.87
N SER A 76 -0.85 5.82 6.79
CA SER A 76 -1.35 7.19 6.56
C SER A 76 -2.26 7.66 7.69
N GLN A 77 -3.18 6.81 8.13
CA GLN A 77 -4.05 7.13 9.29
C GLN A 77 -3.24 7.37 10.56
N THR A 78 -2.27 6.49 10.85
CA THR A 78 -1.40 6.64 12.03
C THR A 78 -0.54 7.91 11.92
N TYR A 79 -0.10 8.23 10.71
CA TYR A 79 0.68 9.43 10.41
C TYR A 79 -0.14 10.71 10.62
N GLU A 80 -1.36 10.77 10.09
CA GLU A 80 -2.28 11.89 10.28
C GLU A 80 -2.61 12.11 11.76
N GLU A 81 -2.82 11.03 12.52
CA GLU A 81 -3.04 11.11 13.97
C GLU A 81 -1.82 11.68 14.71
N ALA A 82 -0.61 11.19 14.39
CA ALA A 82 0.63 11.72 14.97
C ALA A 82 0.80 13.22 14.67
N MET A 83 0.49 13.65 13.44
CA MET A 83 0.53 15.06 13.03
C MET A 83 -0.50 15.91 13.78
N ALA A 84 -1.72 15.41 13.97
CA ALA A 84 -2.75 16.09 14.73
C ALA A 84 -2.33 16.30 16.20
N ARG A 85 -1.76 15.27 16.84
CA ARG A 85 -1.25 15.35 18.21
C ARG A 85 -0.09 16.32 18.33
N TYR A 86 0.84 16.29 17.39
CA TYR A 86 1.93 17.25 17.33
C TYR A 86 1.47 18.70 17.19
N SER A 87 0.48 18.94 16.32
CA SER A 87 -0.12 20.27 16.18
C SER A 87 -0.72 20.77 17.50
N LYS A 88 -1.41 19.89 18.22
CA LYS A 88 -1.96 20.19 19.56
C LYS A 88 -0.85 20.50 20.58
N VAL A 89 0.19 19.68 20.66
CA VAL A 89 1.36 19.93 21.54
C VAL A 89 1.97 21.30 21.21
N ASN A 90 2.19 21.62 19.94
CA ASN A 90 2.73 22.91 19.54
C ASN A 90 1.87 24.09 19.99
N THR A 91 0.55 23.95 19.92
CA THR A 91 -0.38 25.02 20.32
C THR A 91 -0.38 25.22 21.84
N LEU A 92 -0.42 24.12 22.61
CA LEU A 92 -0.42 24.18 24.08
C LEU A 92 0.90 24.74 24.63
N THR A 93 2.02 24.36 24.01
CA THR A 93 3.34 24.74 24.52
C THR A 93 3.92 26.00 23.88
N ALA A 94 3.19 26.63 22.94
CA ALA A 94 3.60 27.84 22.23
C ALA A 94 4.01 29.02 23.13
N LYS A 95 3.41 29.13 24.33
CA LYS A 95 3.64 30.24 25.27
C LYS A 95 4.63 29.91 26.39
N ARG A 96 5.11 28.67 26.48
CA ARG A 96 6.11 28.24 27.48
C ARG A 96 7.42 27.86 26.82
N ARG A 97 8.50 27.85 27.59
CA ARG A 97 9.78 27.30 27.12
C ARG A 97 9.61 25.79 26.97
N ALA A 98 9.82 25.28 25.75
CA ALA A 98 9.75 23.84 25.49
C ALA A 98 10.77 23.08 26.35
N ASN A 99 10.34 21.99 26.96
CA ASN A 99 11.23 21.07 27.68
C ASN A 99 11.98 20.15 26.69
N GLU A 100 12.98 19.42 27.17
CA GLU A 100 13.82 18.57 26.30
C GLU A 100 13.01 17.47 25.59
N GLU A 101 12.00 16.92 26.24
CA GLU A 101 11.13 15.88 25.68
C GLU A 101 10.27 16.41 24.52
N GLU A 102 9.72 17.61 24.66
CA GLU A 102 9.01 18.31 23.59
C GLU A 102 9.94 18.56 22.40
N VAL A 103 11.14 19.09 22.62
CA VAL A 103 12.10 19.35 21.53
C VAL A 103 12.44 18.05 20.79
N ARG A 104 12.69 16.97 21.54
CA ARG A 104 13.01 15.66 20.97
C ARG A 104 11.84 15.05 20.21
N LEU A 105 10.61 15.18 20.72
CA LEU A 105 9.39 14.77 20.01
C LEU A 105 9.27 15.51 18.67
N LYS A 106 9.47 16.84 18.66
CA LYS A 106 9.32 17.66 17.46
C LYS A 106 10.37 17.32 16.40
N GLN A 107 11.62 17.15 16.80
CA GLN A 107 12.70 16.72 15.91
C GLN A 107 12.42 15.33 15.33
N THR A 108 12.11 14.36 16.20
CA THR A 108 11.86 12.99 15.77
C THR A 108 10.68 12.92 14.81
N LEU A 109 9.57 13.62 15.09
CA LEU A 109 8.44 13.61 14.16
C LEU A 109 8.80 14.20 12.80
N THR A 110 9.56 15.31 12.78
CA THR A 110 9.99 15.95 11.53
C THR A 110 10.83 15.01 10.66
N ASP A 111 11.79 14.29 11.25
CA ASP A 111 12.62 13.33 10.52
C ASP A 111 11.78 12.16 9.96
N TYR A 112 10.77 11.71 10.71
CA TYR A 112 9.91 10.62 10.28
C TYR A 112 8.87 11.05 9.24
N ILE A 113 8.40 12.31 9.23
CA ILE A 113 7.55 12.88 8.17
C ILE A 113 8.21 12.68 6.80
N LEU A 114 9.44 13.19 6.64
CA LEU A 114 10.16 13.13 5.36
C LEU A 114 10.39 11.68 4.93
N LYS A 115 10.67 10.79 5.89
CA LYS A 115 10.84 9.36 5.61
C LYS A 115 9.53 8.70 5.14
N ILE A 116 8.40 9.04 5.75
CA ILE A 116 7.08 8.49 5.39
C ILE A 116 6.68 8.99 4.00
N GLU A 117 6.78 10.30 3.76
CA GLU A 117 6.45 10.91 2.46
C GLU A 117 7.31 10.32 1.34
N SER A 118 8.62 10.16 1.56
CA SER A 118 9.51 9.50 0.61
C SER A 118 9.09 8.06 0.30
N ASN A 119 8.63 7.30 1.31
CA ASN A 119 8.15 5.94 1.09
C ASN A 119 6.78 5.90 0.39
N PHE A 120 5.91 6.88 0.60
CA PHE A 120 4.67 7.02 -0.18
C PHE A 120 4.96 7.30 -1.65
N GLU A 121 5.89 8.20 -1.96
CA GLU A 121 6.29 8.47 -3.35
C GLU A 121 6.93 7.25 -4.04
N LYS A 122 7.68 6.43 -3.29
CA LYS A 122 8.24 5.17 -3.82
C LYS A 122 7.14 4.17 -4.14
N ASN A 123 6.11 4.08 -3.29
CA ASN A 123 4.96 3.23 -3.53
C ASN A 123 4.12 3.73 -4.71
N ASP A 124 3.86 5.02 -4.82
CA ASP A 124 3.13 5.60 -5.96
C ASP A 124 3.84 5.27 -7.30
N ARG A 125 5.18 5.41 -7.34
CA ARG A 125 5.99 5.00 -8.50
C ARG A 125 5.97 3.50 -8.78
N ALA A 126 5.87 2.67 -7.74
CA ALA A 126 5.76 1.22 -7.89
C ALA A 126 4.39 0.83 -8.47
N ASP A 127 3.30 1.46 -7.99
CA ASP A 127 1.94 1.24 -8.51
C ASP A 127 1.83 1.65 -9.99
N GLU A 128 2.33 2.83 -10.34
CA GLU A 128 2.38 3.28 -11.75
C GLU A 128 3.15 2.29 -12.64
N SER A 129 4.31 1.83 -12.18
CA SER A 129 5.13 0.86 -12.91
C SER A 129 4.40 -0.49 -13.05
N MET A 130 3.75 -0.95 -11.98
CA MET A 130 3.02 -2.22 -11.96
C MET A 130 1.87 -2.19 -12.97
N PHE A 131 1.02 -1.17 -12.90
CA PHE A 131 -0.12 -1.06 -13.82
C PHE A 131 0.32 -0.89 -15.28
N LYS A 132 1.45 -0.21 -15.52
CA LYS A 132 2.03 -0.12 -16.86
C LYS A 132 2.46 -1.48 -17.42
N GLU A 133 3.15 -2.30 -16.62
CA GLU A 133 3.59 -3.63 -17.07
C GLU A 133 2.41 -4.60 -17.20
N LEU A 134 1.39 -4.49 -16.33
CA LEU A 134 0.15 -5.24 -16.47
C LEU A 134 -0.65 -4.81 -17.71
N SER A 135 -0.70 -3.52 -18.05
CA SER A 135 -1.35 -3.05 -19.29
C SER A 135 -0.69 -3.66 -20.52
N LYS A 136 0.65 -3.59 -20.61
CA LYS A 136 1.41 -4.23 -21.69
C LYS A 136 1.13 -5.72 -21.79
N PHE A 137 1.05 -6.42 -20.65
CA PHE A 137 0.70 -7.84 -20.63
C PHE A 137 -0.70 -8.07 -21.23
N LEU A 138 -1.71 -7.31 -20.79
CA LEU A 138 -3.08 -7.42 -21.29
C LEU A 138 -3.17 -7.12 -22.80
N GLU A 139 -2.43 -6.12 -23.28
CA GLU A 139 -2.33 -5.79 -24.71
C GLU A 139 -1.73 -6.94 -25.55
N THR A 140 -0.90 -7.81 -24.96
CA THR A 140 -0.38 -9.00 -25.66
C THR A 140 -1.37 -10.16 -25.75
N LEU A 141 -2.49 -10.09 -25.03
CA LEU A 141 -3.51 -11.13 -25.08
C LEU A 141 -4.37 -10.95 -26.33
N GLU A 142 -4.25 -11.87 -27.29
CA GLU A 142 -5.13 -11.93 -28.48
C GLU A 142 -6.63 -12.03 -28.13
N SER A 143 -6.95 -12.36 -26.88
CA SER A 143 -8.30 -12.54 -26.36
C SER A 143 -8.60 -11.66 -25.14
N ALA A 144 -7.93 -10.50 -25.00
CA ALA A 144 -8.21 -9.54 -23.93
C ALA A 144 -9.72 -9.18 -23.85
N ASP A 145 -10.37 -8.99 -25.01
CA ASP A 145 -11.80 -8.69 -25.11
C ASP A 145 -12.71 -9.83 -24.64
N LYS A 146 -12.18 -11.05 -24.52
CA LYS A 146 -12.90 -12.24 -24.04
C LYS A 146 -12.70 -12.48 -22.54
N LEU A 147 -12.00 -11.59 -21.84
CA LEU A 147 -11.91 -11.65 -20.38
C LEU A 147 -13.32 -11.50 -19.76
N SER A 148 -13.61 -12.40 -18.84
CA SER A 148 -14.90 -12.53 -18.17
C SER A 148 -14.70 -13.00 -16.73
N GLU A 149 -15.77 -12.93 -15.94
CA GLU A 149 -15.75 -13.40 -14.56
C GLU A 149 -15.43 -14.90 -14.46
N ALA A 150 -15.72 -15.68 -15.51
CA ALA A 150 -15.47 -17.11 -15.54
C ALA A 150 -13.98 -17.46 -15.76
N ASN A 151 -13.22 -16.61 -16.45
CA ASN A 151 -11.84 -16.93 -16.85
C ASN A 151 -10.76 -16.05 -16.20
N ILE A 152 -11.13 -14.92 -15.58
CA ILE A 152 -10.18 -14.04 -14.90
C ILE A 152 -9.42 -14.75 -13.77
N GLY A 153 -10.04 -15.77 -13.17
CA GLY A 153 -9.43 -16.64 -12.16
C GLY A 153 -8.27 -17.49 -12.66
N SER A 154 -8.17 -17.70 -13.97
CA SER A 154 -7.15 -18.55 -14.60
C SER A 154 -6.19 -17.76 -15.47
N LEU A 155 -6.20 -16.43 -15.36
CA LEU A 155 -5.34 -15.55 -16.14
C LEU A 155 -3.91 -15.59 -15.58
N ASN A 156 -3.04 -16.35 -16.25
CA ASN A 156 -1.63 -16.43 -15.91
C ASN A 156 -0.80 -15.42 -16.70
N LEU A 157 0.20 -14.83 -16.04
CA LEU A 157 1.18 -13.96 -16.68
C LEU A 157 2.08 -14.78 -17.61
N SER A 158 2.50 -14.17 -18.72
CA SER A 158 3.53 -14.75 -19.56
C SER A 158 4.91 -14.67 -18.87
N PRO A 159 5.89 -15.53 -19.22
CA PRO A 159 7.23 -15.46 -18.62
C PRO A 159 7.89 -14.09 -18.77
N LYS A 160 7.63 -13.41 -19.90
CA LYS A 160 8.08 -12.05 -20.16
C LYS A 160 7.42 -11.05 -19.19
N ALA A 161 6.11 -11.16 -18.98
CA ALA A 161 5.39 -10.31 -18.04
C ALA A 161 5.88 -10.53 -16.60
N VAL A 162 6.11 -11.78 -16.19
CA VAL A 162 6.70 -12.11 -14.89
C VAL A 162 8.07 -11.44 -14.72
N SER A 163 8.96 -11.59 -15.69
CA SER A 163 10.27 -10.93 -15.67
C SER A 163 10.17 -9.41 -15.54
N SER A 164 9.17 -8.79 -16.18
CA SER A 164 8.91 -7.34 -16.07
C SER A 164 8.40 -6.92 -14.70
N VAL A 165 7.52 -7.70 -14.06
CA VAL A 165 6.91 -7.30 -12.79
C VAL A 165 7.77 -7.65 -11.57
N THR A 166 8.66 -8.65 -11.66
CA THR A 166 9.51 -9.09 -10.54
C THR A 166 10.27 -7.95 -9.84
N PRO A 167 10.98 -7.04 -10.55
CA PRO A 167 11.67 -5.92 -9.89
C PRO A 167 10.72 -4.93 -9.18
N ILE A 168 9.43 -4.93 -9.55
CA ILE A 168 8.41 -4.09 -8.91
C ILE A 168 7.91 -4.76 -7.63
N LEU A 169 7.84 -6.09 -7.59
CA LEU A 169 7.51 -6.85 -6.38
C LEU A 169 8.56 -6.63 -5.28
N GLU A 170 9.83 -6.54 -5.64
CA GLU A 170 10.91 -6.20 -4.71
C GLU A 170 10.67 -4.83 -4.05
N LYS A 171 10.23 -3.83 -4.83
CA LYS A 171 9.85 -2.52 -4.29
C LYS A 171 8.63 -2.59 -3.37
N TYR A 172 7.66 -3.45 -3.69
CA TYR A 172 6.52 -3.67 -2.81
C TYR A 172 6.93 -4.31 -1.48
N GLU A 173 7.86 -5.26 -1.51
CA GLU A 173 8.43 -5.84 -0.31
C GLU A 173 9.14 -4.79 0.55
N GLU A 174 10.00 -3.97 -0.06
CA GLU A 174 10.69 -2.87 0.63
C GLU A 174 9.69 -1.91 1.30
N ASN A 175 8.61 -1.53 0.59
CA ASN A 175 7.56 -0.67 1.13
C ASN A 175 6.86 -1.33 2.33
N LEU A 176 6.45 -2.59 2.22
CA LEU A 176 5.80 -3.33 3.32
C LEU A 176 6.70 -3.44 4.56
N GLN A 177 7.99 -3.72 4.35
CA GLN A 177 8.97 -3.76 5.43
C GLN A 177 9.12 -2.39 6.12
N GLU A 178 9.20 -1.31 5.34
CA GLU A 178 9.29 0.04 5.91
C GLU A 178 8.00 0.43 6.64
N TYR A 179 6.81 0.11 6.12
CA TYR A 179 5.54 0.38 6.81
C TYR A 179 5.47 -0.32 8.17
N THR A 180 5.95 -1.56 8.25
CA THR A 180 6.02 -2.33 9.50
C THR A 180 6.95 -1.68 10.53
N LYS A 181 8.04 -1.05 10.09
CA LYS A 181 8.98 -0.33 10.98
C LYS A 181 8.45 1.03 11.43
N LEU A 182 7.78 1.75 10.52
CA LEU A 182 7.34 3.13 10.76
C LEU A 182 6.13 3.21 11.69
N LYS A 183 5.16 2.31 11.53
CA LYS A 183 3.90 2.35 12.29
C LYS A 183 4.09 2.29 13.81
N PRO A 184 4.94 1.40 14.39
CA PRO A 184 5.22 1.41 15.83
C PRO A 184 5.96 2.66 16.33
N VAL A 185 6.75 3.31 15.46
CA VAL A 185 7.41 4.57 15.84
C VAL A 185 6.36 5.67 15.97
N LEU A 186 5.48 5.84 14.98
CA LEU A 186 4.40 6.82 15.06
C LEU A 186 3.50 6.58 16.27
N GLY A 187 3.14 5.33 16.55
CA GLY A 187 2.35 4.98 17.74
C GLY A 187 3.07 5.26 19.08
N ARG A 188 4.42 5.34 19.09
CA ARG A 188 5.16 5.83 20.26
C ARG A 188 5.10 7.36 20.35
N LEU A 189 5.24 8.06 19.22
CA LEU A 189 5.17 9.52 19.18
C LEU A 189 3.79 10.03 19.59
N ILE A 190 2.71 9.36 19.15
CA ILE A 190 1.34 9.65 19.58
C ILE A 190 1.22 9.57 21.11
N ARG A 191 1.66 8.45 21.71
CA ARG A 191 1.60 8.27 23.17
C ARG A 191 2.39 9.32 23.93
N ILE A 192 3.60 9.66 23.47
CA ILE A 192 4.42 10.73 24.09
C ILE A 192 3.68 12.07 23.99
N ALA A 193 3.10 12.37 22.84
CA ALA A 193 2.33 13.60 22.65
C ALA A 193 1.10 13.65 23.56
N ASP A 194 0.38 12.53 23.72
CA ASP A 194 -0.76 12.42 24.64
C ASP A 194 -0.35 12.74 26.09
N TYR A 195 0.76 12.18 26.59
CA TYR A 195 1.26 12.49 27.93
C TYR A 195 1.59 13.99 28.11
N ILE A 196 2.20 14.63 27.11
CA ILE A 196 2.51 16.06 27.16
C ILE A 196 1.23 16.91 27.15
N ILE A 197 0.24 16.50 26.37
CA ILE A 197 -1.07 17.15 26.31
C ILE A 197 -1.78 17.05 27.66
N GLU A 198 -1.81 15.87 28.27
CA GLU A 198 -2.41 15.64 29.59
C GLU A 198 -1.75 16.47 30.68
N ASP A 199 -0.41 16.55 30.70
CA ASP A 199 0.36 17.40 31.63
C ASP A 199 0.05 18.90 31.45
N ALA A 200 -0.13 19.36 30.21
CA ALA A 200 -0.41 20.75 29.93
C ALA A 200 -1.87 21.18 30.19
N GLU A 201 -2.81 20.22 30.21
CA GLU A 201 -4.23 20.44 30.49
C GLU A 201 -4.61 20.24 31.97
N SER A 202 -3.71 19.66 32.78
CA SER A 202 -3.86 19.45 34.22
C SER A 202 -3.48 20.70 35.05
#